data_AF-Q1NBV0-F1
#
_entry.id   AF-Q1NBV0-F1
#
_cell.length_a   1.000
_cell.length_b   1.000
_cell.length_c   1.000
_cell.angle_alpha   90.00
_cell.angle_beta   90.00
_cell.angle_gamma   90.00
#
_symmetry.space_group_name_H-M   'P 1'
#
loop_
_entity.id
_entity.type
_entity.pdbx_description
1 polymer ?
#
loop_
_entity_poly.entity_id
_entity_poly.type
_entity_poly.pdbx_seq_one_letter_code
_entity_poly.pdbx_strand_id
1 'polypeptide(L)'
;MAKVTFGNRQAGILCNLPTERRLDLIAEGLPVILASAESFWTAAASLTQAPREARVLEGFAEEEAAKILILMDLVRCPPKLVASLSGKIVRTFYDHLGRLIYGDAQSWRPVDVAQLRDYVDNTRQGHYLEGYAGEYIVPNWSRYSREAAMYADIEVLDNGSAHWSEPLQFGSVRRPSEPAALMLGKAMAAVGMFTRAGLQAVAEVWGEVEFVDTQGYTEQEKLTQAMFERLDAAQVVTEAASADHVRLLRHYWQLPMYHLDFKEAAVPLETLQADREAQLWAEAGYGPEYG
;
A
#
# COMPACT_ATOMS: atom_id res chain seq x y z
N MET A 1 -20.90 -17.38 28.90
CA MET A 1 -21.05 -17.18 27.44
C MET A 1 -20.12 -16.06 27.01
N ALA A 2 -19.21 -16.30 26.06
CA ALA A 2 -18.40 -15.23 25.50
C ALA A 2 -19.34 -14.25 24.77
N LYS A 3 -19.20 -12.95 25.04
CA LYS A 3 -20.02 -11.90 24.44
C LYS A 3 -19.73 -11.87 22.94
N VAL A 4 -20.71 -12.27 22.11
CA VAL A 4 -20.61 -12.12 20.66
C VAL A 4 -20.56 -10.61 20.37
N THR A 5 -19.40 -10.13 19.93
CA THR A 5 -19.23 -8.75 19.48
C THR A 5 -19.75 -8.63 18.06
N PHE A 6 -20.88 -7.94 17.90
CA PHE A 6 -21.39 -7.51 16.61
C PHE A 6 -20.61 -6.27 16.15
N GLY A 7 -20.03 -6.30 14.95
CA GLY A 7 -19.36 -5.12 14.37
C GLY A 7 -18.25 -5.45 13.37
N ASN A 8 -17.94 -4.48 12.52
CA ASN A 8 -16.84 -4.52 11.57
C ASN A 8 -15.47 -4.44 12.29
N ARG A 9 -14.41 -4.88 11.62
CA ARG A 9 -13.00 -4.86 12.05
C ARG A 9 -12.50 -6.03 12.95
N GLN A 10 -12.79 -7.27 12.54
CA GLN A 10 -12.41 -8.48 13.28
C GLN A 10 -11.13 -9.18 12.80
N ALA A 11 -10.37 -8.62 11.84
CA ALA A 11 -9.16 -9.27 11.31
C ALA A 11 -8.08 -9.50 12.38
N GLY A 12 -8.17 -8.84 13.54
CA GLY A 12 -7.34 -9.13 14.72
C GLY A 12 -7.38 -10.60 15.17
N ILE A 13 -8.42 -11.36 14.79
CA ILE A 13 -8.47 -12.81 15.02
C ILE A 13 -7.27 -13.53 14.38
N LEU A 14 -6.77 -13.07 13.22
CA LEU A 14 -5.65 -13.66 12.50
C LEU A 14 -4.37 -13.71 13.36
N CYS A 15 -4.16 -12.73 14.24
CA CYS A 15 -2.97 -12.66 15.08
C CYS A 15 -2.88 -13.84 16.06
N ASN A 16 -4.03 -14.36 16.50
CA ASN A 16 -4.13 -15.36 17.56
C ASN A 16 -4.32 -16.79 17.03
N LEU A 17 -4.53 -16.96 15.71
CA LEU A 17 -4.69 -18.27 15.11
C LEU A 17 -3.34 -19.00 14.94
N PRO A 18 -3.31 -20.33 15.11
CA PRO A 18 -2.18 -21.14 14.63
C PRO A 18 -1.95 -20.93 13.13
N THR A 19 -0.70 -21.09 12.68
CA THR A 19 -0.32 -20.82 11.28
C THR A 19 -1.25 -21.50 10.28
N GLU A 20 -1.55 -22.78 10.42
CA GLU A 20 -2.42 -23.50 9.48
C GLU A 20 -3.82 -22.88 9.38
N ARG A 21 -4.46 -22.62 10.52
CA ARG A 21 -5.78 -21.99 10.59
C ARG A 21 -5.78 -20.55 10.07
N ARG A 22 -4.67 -19.83 10.27
CA ARG A 22 -4.49 -18.49 9.72
C ARG A 22 -4.41 -18.55 8.20
N LEU A 23 -3.63 -19.48 7.63
CA LEU A 23 -3.53 -19.65 6.19
C LEU A 23 -4.86 -20.11 5.57
N ASP A 24 -5.62 -20.98 6.26
CA ASP A 24 -6.97 -21.37 5.82
C ASP A 24 -7.89 -20.15 5.71
N LEU A 25 -7.93 -19.31 6.76
CA LEU A 25 -8.79 -18.13 6.80
C LEU A 25 -8.35 -17.04 5.79
N ILE A 26 -7.05 -16.89 5.58
CA ILE A 26 -6.52 -15.99 4.54
C ILE A 26 -6.91 -16.51 3.15
N ALA A 27 -6.77 -17.81 2.88
CA ALA A 27 -7.16 -18.41 1.60
C ALA A 27 -8.64 -18.22 1.29
N GLU A 28 -9.51 -18.27 2.30
CA GLU A 28 -10.94 -17.95 2.16
C GLU A 28 -11.17 -16.48 1.81
N GLY A 29 -10.44 -15.57 2.46
CA GLY A 29 -10.65 -14.12 2.33
C GLY A 29 -10.09 -13.50 1.05
N LEU A 30 -8.94 -13.98 0.54
CA LEU A 30 -8.25 -13.36 -0.59
C LEU A 30 -9.11 -13.28 -1.88
N PRO A 31 -9.81 -14.35 -2.31
CA PRO A 31 -10.72 -14.26 -3.47
C PRO A 31 -11.87 -13.27 -3.26
N VAL A 32 -12.40 -13.18 -2.03
CA VAL A 32 -13.50 -12.25 -1.71
C VAL A 32 -13.03 -10.80 -1.82
N ILE A 33 -11.83 -10.50 -1.31
CA ILE A 33 -11.23 -9.17 -1.41
C ILE A 33 -10.96 -8.80 -2.87
N LEU A 34 -10.41 -9.73 -3.66
CA LEU A 34 -10.14 -9.49 -5.08
C LEU A 34 -11.43 -9.20 -5.86
N ALA A 35 -12.47 -10.02 -5.67
CA ALA A 35 -13.77 -9.80 -6.32
C ALA A 35 -14.37 -8.43 -5.94
N SER A 36 -14.21 -7.99 -4.69
CA SER A 36 -14.63 -6.66 -4.25
C SER A 36 -13.88 -5.55 -4.97
N ALA A 37 -12.55 -5.64 -5.05
CA ALA A 37 -11.72 -4.66 -5.74
C ALA A 37 -12.02 -4.59 -7.26
N GLU A 38 -12.20 -5.75 -7.90
CA GLU A 38 -12.55 -5.85 -9.32
C GLU A 38 -13.92 -5.24 -9.62
N SER A 39 -14.90 -5.41 -8.73
CA SER A 39 -16.23 -4.82 -8.86
C SER A 39 -16.16 -3.29 -8.85
N PHE A 40 -15.41 -2.70 -7.91
CA PHE A 40 -15.19 -1.25 -7.87
C PHE A 40 -14.50 -0.74 -9.13
N TRP A 41 -13.44 -1.42 -9.59
CA TRP A 41 -12.73 -1.03 -10.81
C TRP A 41 -13.60 -1.11 -12.06
N THR A 42 -14.37 -2.19 -12.21
CA THR A 42 -15.27 -2.38 -13.34
C THR A 42 -16.36 -1.30 -13.36
N ALA A 43 -16.93 -0.98 -12.20
CA ALA A 43 -17.88 0.11 -12.06
C ALA A 43 -17.25 1.46 -12.44
N ALA A 44 -16.05 1.77 -11.92
CA ALA A 44 -15.32 2.98 -12.29
C ALA A 44 -15.10 3.10 -13.80
N ALA A 45 -14.65 2.04 -14.46
CA ALA A 45 -14.39 2.00 -15.89
C ALA A 45 -15.64 2.23 -16.76
N SER A 46 -16.83 1.92 -16.22
CA SER A 46 -18.12 2.16 -16.90
C SER A 46 -18.63 3.60 -16.80
N LEU A 47 -18.12 4.39 -15.83
CA LEU A 47 -18.56 5.76 -15.54
C LEU A 47 -17.89 6.80 -16.45
N THR A 48 -18.05 6.66 -17.77
CA THR A 48 -17.40 7.55 -18.75
C THR A 48 -17.88 9.00 -18.71
N GLN A 49 -19.09 9.26 -18.20
CA GLN A 49 -19.70 10.58 -18.10
C GLN A 49 -19.69 11.16 -16.68
N ALA A 50 -19.07 10.45 -15.72
CA ALA A 50 -19.05 10.81 -14.31
C ALA A 50 -17.62 10.64 -13.76
N PRO A 51 -16.65 11.46 -14.23
CA PRO A 51 -15.22 11.24 -13.98
C PRO A 51 -14.83 11.36 -12.50
N ARG A 52 -15.55 12.18 -11.73
CA ARG A 52 -15.34 12.29 -10.28
C ARG A 52 -15.74 11.00 -9.58
N GLU A 53 -16.93 10.50 -9.85
CA GLU A 53 -17.47 9.26 -9.27
C GLU A 53 -16.61 8.06 -9.68
N ALA A 54 -16.17 8.02 -10.94
CA ALA A 54 -15.21 7.04 -11.41
C ALA A 54 -13.94 7.06 -10.54
N ARG A 55 -13.36 8.24 -10.29
CA ARG A 55 -12.14 8.38 -9.48
C ARG A 55 -12.32 7.91 -8.04
N VAL A 56 -13.48 8.16 -7.43
CA VAL A 56 -13.81 7.64 -6.09
C VAL A 56 -13.81 6.12 -6.09
N LEU A 57 -14.43 5.49 -7.09
CA LEU A 57 -14.46 4.03 -7.22
C LEU A 57 -13.08 3.43 -7.54
N GLU A 58 -12.24 4.11 -8.32
CA GLU A 58 -10.83 3.72 -8.52
C GLU A 58 -10.08 3.66 -7.19
N GLY A 59 -10.24 4.69 -6.34
CA GLY A 59 -9.63 4.72 -5.01
C GLY A 59 -10.09 3.56 -4.13
N PHE A 60 -11.39 3.24 -4.13
CA PHE A 60 -11.88 2.05 -3.42
C PHE A 60 -11.31 0.74 -3.97
N ALA A 61 -11.20 0.60 -5.30
CA ALA A 61 -10.60 -0.59 -5.91
C ALA A 61 -9.15 -0.78 -5.45
N GLU A 62 -8.36 0.29 -5.44
CA GLU A 62 -6.98 0.29 -4.98
C GLU A 62 -6.85 -0.07 -3.49
N GLU A 63 -7.63 0.57 -2.63
CA GLU A 63 -7.62 0.30 -1.19
C GLU A 63 -8.06 -1.13 -0.84
N GLU A 64 -9.08 -1.65 -1.52
CA GLU A 64 -9.52 -3.04 -1.34
C GLU A 64 -8.43 -4.01 -1.82
N ALA A 65 -7.83 -3.75 -2.99
CA ALA A 65 -6.74 -4.59 -3.50
C ALA A 65 -5.50 -4.55 -2.58
N ALA A 66 -5.17 -3.42 -1.96
CA ALA A 66 -4.05 -3.30 -1.04
C ALA A 66 -4.15 -4.24 0.17
N LYS A 67 -5.37 -4.62 0.59
CA LYS A 67 -5.58 -5.62 1.65
C LYS A 67 -4.99 -6.99 1.29
N ILE A 68 -5.01 -7.38 0.01
CA ILE A 68 -4.36 -8.60 -0.47
C ILE A 68 -2.87 -8.54 -0.17
N LEU A 69 -2.22 -7.42 -0.51
CA LEU A 69 -0.79 -7.21 -0.30
C LEU A 69 -0.43 -7.24 1.19
N ILE A 70 -1.25 -6.63 2.05
CA ILE A 70 -1.08 -6.64 3.51
C ILE A 70 -1.17 -8.07 4.06
N LEU A 71 -2.16 -8.85 3.63
CA LEU A 71 -2.29 -10.25 4.05
C LEU A 71 -1.15 -11.12 3.52
N MET A 72 -0.69 -10.89 2.29
CA MET A 72 0.50 -11.55 1.75
C MET A 72 1.77 -11.20 2.54
N ASP A 73 1.86 -9.98 3.07
CA ASP A 73 2.96 -9.57 3.95
C ASP A 73 2.96 -10.36 5.27
N LEU A 74 1.77 -10.67 5.80
CA LEU A 74 1.60 -11.57 6.95
C LEU A 74 1.97 -13.03 6.61
N VAL A 75 1.67 -13.48 5.39
CA VAL A 75 1.98 -14.84 4.92
C VAL A 75 3.49 -15.03 4.73
N ARG A 76 4.18 -14.04 4.15
CA ARG A 76 5.63 -14.08 3.92
C ARG A 76 6.47 -13.68 5.14
N CYS A 77 5.83 -13.29 6.24
CA CYS A 77 6.52 -12.93 7.47
C CYS A 77 7.22 -14.17 8.08
N PRO A 78 8.53 -14.10 8.40
CA PRO A 78 9.25 -15.22 8.99
C PRO A 78 8.53 -15.78 10.23
N PRO A 79 8.38 -17.10 10.38
CA PRO A 79 7.58 -17.70 11.46
C PRO A 79 7.94 -17.21 12.86
N LYS A 80 9.23 -16.93 13.10
CA LYS A 80 9.77 -16.42 14.37
C LYS A 80 9.29 -15.00 14.72
N LEU A 81 8.84 -14.21 13.74
CA LEU A 81 8.44 -12.80 13.90
C LEU A 81 6.93 -12.59 13.87
N VAL A 82 6.17 -13.58 13.39
CA VAL A 82 4.71 -13.46 13.25
C VAL A 82 4.04 -13.04 14.55
N ALA A 83 4.48 -13.59 15.70
CA ALA A 83 3.91 -13.26 17.00
C ALA A 83 4.08 -11.78 17.38
N SER A 84 5.22 -11.16 17.02
CA SER A 84 5.50 -9.76 17.33
C SER A 84 4.96 -8.79 16.28
N LEU A 85 4.89 -9.19 15.01
CA LEU A 85 4.54 -8.30 13.89
C LEU A 85 3.08 -8.41 13.41
N SER A 86 2.41 -9.54 13.62
CA SER A 86 1.04 -9.75 13.07
C SER A 86 0.05 -8.66 13.48
N GLY A 87 0.10 -8.21 14.74
CA GLY A 87 -0.75 -7.12 15.23
C GLY A 87 -0.51 -5.79 14.52
N LYS A 88 0.74 -5.52 14.09
CA LYS A 88 1.09 -4.34 13.31
C LYS A 88 0.56 -4.46 11.88
N ILE A 89 0.85 -5.57 11.21
CA ILE A 89 0.40 -5.84 9.83
C ILE A 89 -1.12 -5.78 9.72
N VAL A 90 -1.83 -6.46 10.64
CA VAL A 90 -3.31 -6.50 10.67
C VAL A 90 -3.91 -5.13 11.02
N ARG A 91 -3.21 -4.27 11.75
CA ARG A 91 -3.68 -2.89 11.96
C ARG A 91 -3.71 -2.10 10.66
N THR A 92 -2.67 -2.25 9.83
CA THR A 92 -2.59 -1.62 8.51
C THR A 92 -3.74 -2.03 7.60
N PHE A 93 -4.27 -3.25 7.76
CA PHE A 93 -5.46 -3.71 7.05
C PHE A 93 -6.67 -2.78 7.23
N TYR A 94 -6.76 -2.01 8.32
CA TYR A 94 -7.85 -1.05 8.59
C TYR A 94 -7.48 0.42 8.42
N ASP A 95 -6.21 0.70 8.12
CA ASP A 95 -5.69 2.04 8.00
C ASP A 95 -5.69 2.49 6.53
N HIS A 96 -6.37 3.59 6.22
CA HIS A 96 -6.52 4.07 4.85
C HIS A 96 -5.18 4.52 4.25
N LEU A 97 -4.39 5.29 5.02
CA LEU A 97 -3.07 5.75 4.58
C LEU A 97 -2.14 4.56 4.31
N GLY A 98 -2.09 3.59 5.23
CA GLY A 98 -1.30 2.39 5.04
C GLY A 98 -1.71 1.59 3.80
N ARG A 99 -3.01 1.43 3.49
CA ARG A 99 -3.45 0.78 2.25
C ARG A 99 -2.97 1.52 1.00
N LEU A 100 -3.08 2.85 0.98
CA LEU A 100 -2.59 3.66 -0.12
C LEU A 100 -1.08 3.48 -0.31
N ILE A 101 -0.30 3.54 0.77
CA ILE A 101 1.15 3.30 0.73
C ILE A 101 1.45 1.88 0.22
N TYR A 102 0.72 0.86 0.67
CA TYR A 102 0.88 -0.50 0.15
C TYR A 102 0.64 -0.59 -1.36
N GLY A 103 -0.36 0.14 -1.87
CA GLY A 103 -0.67 0.21 -3.31
C GLY A 103 0.42 0.93 -4.11
N ASP A 104 0.79 2.13 -3.69
CA ASP A 104 1.80 2.97 -4.33
C ASP A 104 3.18 2.28 -4.37
N ALA A 105 3.55 1.63 -3.27
CA ALA A 105 4.84 0.97 -3.10
C ALA A 105 5.14 -0.09 -4.15
N GLN A 106 4.13 -0.67 -4.80
CA GLN A 106 4.33 -1.67 -5.85
C GLN A 106 5.00 -1.08 -7.11
N SER A 107 4.86 0.23 -7.31
CA SER A 107 5.50 0.95 -8.41
C SER A 107 6.92 1.43 -8.08
N TRP A 108 7.28 1.46 -6.79
CA TRP A 108 8.59 1.93 -6.35
C TRP A 108 9.70 0.94 -6.70
N ARG A 109 10.94 1.44 -6.76
CA ARG A 109 12.13 0.66 -7.10
C ARG A 109 13.24 0.89 -6.06
N PRO A 110 13.00 0.54 -4.79
CA PRO A 110 14.04 0.61 -3.78
C PRO A 110 15.12 -0.44 -4.05
N VAL A 111 16.37 -0.13 -3.74
CA VAL A 111 17.47 -1.09 -3.84
C VAL A 111 17.43 -2.11 -2.69
N ASP A 112 16.98 -1.66 -1.52
CA ASP A 112 16.90 -2.44 -0.28
C ASP A 112 15.76 -1.94 0.65
N VAL A 113 15.58 -2.62 1.78
CA VAL A 113 14.55 -2.28 2.78
C VAL A 113 14.81 -0.92 3.44
N ALA A 114 16.06 -0.49 3.59
CA ALA A 114 16.39 0.82 4.14
C ALA A 114 15.87 1.94 3.23
N GLN A 115 16.15 1.87 1.93
CA GLN A 115 15.62 2.84 0.97
C GLN A 115 14.09 2.76 0.86
N LEU A 116 13.51 1.54 0.94
CA LEU A 116 12.06 1.40 0.98
C LEU A 116 11.45 2.07 2.22
N ARG A 117 12.12 1.98 3.38
CA ARG A 117 11.71 2.68 4.59
C ARG A 117 11.75 4.18 4.40
N ASP A 118 12.78 4.72 3.77
CA ASP A 118 12.87 6.16 3.46
C ASP A 118 11.70 6.61 2.58
N TYR A 119 11.33 5.81 1.58
CA TYR A 119 10.16 6.12 0.74
C TYR A 119 8.87 6.12 1.57
N VAL A 120 8.65 5.10 2.40
CA VAL A 120 7.48 5.04 3.29
C VAL A 120 7.46 6.20 4.29
N ASP A 121 8.59 6.52 4.90
CA ASP A 121 8.71 7.60 5.89
C ASP A 121 8.42 8.96 5.27
N ASN A 122 8.81 9.20 4.02
CA ASN A 122 8.44 10.39 3.27
C ASN A 122 6.94 10.38 2.90
N THR A 123 6.41 9.26 2.43
CA THR A 123 4.99 9.17 2.01
C THR A 123 4.01 9.24 3.17
N ARG A 124 4.39 8.86 4.39
CA ARG A 124 3.49 8.89 5.56
C ARG A 124 3.47 10.23 6.30
N GLN A 125 4.22 11.24 5.85
CA GLN A 125 4.20 12.58 6.45
C GLN A 125 2.82 13.22 6.27
N GLY A 126 2.25 13.79 7.34
CA GLY A 126 0.94 14.45 7.27
C GLY A 126 0.93 15.69 6.38
N HIS A 127 2.08 16.34 6.20
CA HIS A 127 2.29 17.51 5.36
C HIS A 127 3.70 17.45 4.74
N TYR A 128 3.89 18.07 3.58
CA TYR A 128 5.19 18.22 2.92
C TYR A 128 5.34 19.63 2.33
N LEU A 129 6.59 19.99 1.99
CA LEU A 129 6.88 21.21 1.26
C LEU A 129 6.75 20.96 -0.25
N GLU A 130 6.06 21.85 -0.94
CA GLU A 130 5.88 21.84 -2.40
C GLU A 130 6.29 23.19 -3.00
N GLY A 131 6.66 23.16 -4.28
CA GLY A 131 7.15 24.30 -5.04
C GLY A 131 8.65 24.18 -5.36
N TYR A 132 9.19 25.12 -6.14
CA TYR A 132 10.58 25.06 -6.60
C TYR A 132 11.55 25.18 -5.41
N ALA A 133 11.18 26.00 -4.44
CA ALA A 133 11.95 26.31 -3.24
C ALA A 133 11.28 25.84 -1.94
N GLY A 134 10.27 24.96 -2.03
CA GLY A 134 9.45 24.53 -0.89
C GLY A 134 8.55 25.63 -0.33
N GLU A 135 8.03 26.50 -1.18
CA GLU A 135 7.26 27.70 -0.79
C GLU A 135 5.96 27.36 -0.04
N TYR A 136 5.36 26.20 -0.35
CA TYR A 136 4.03 25.81 0.12
C TYR A 136 4.10 24.63 1.09
N ILE A 137 3.41 24.74 2.22
CA ILE A 137 3.13 23.60 3.10
C ILE A 137 1.79 23.02 2.66
N VAL A 138 1.80 21.79 2.18
CA VAL A 138 0.59 21.11 1.66
C VAL A 138 0.33 19.82 2.43
N PRO A 139 -0.95 19.43 2.60
CA PRO A 139 -1.30 18.17 3.27
C PRO A 139 -0.85 16.97 2.44
N ASN A 140 -0.67 15.81 3.09
CA ASN A 140 -0.36 14.54 2.43
C ASN A 140 -1.24 14.30 1.19
N TRP A 141 -0.65 14.25 -0.01
CA TRP A 141 -1.42 14.25 -1.26
C TRP A 141 -2.27 13.00 -1.40
N SER A 142 -1.74 11.83 -1.05
CA SER A 142 -2.45 10.56 -1.17
C SER A 142 -3.70 10.56 -0.30
N ARG A 143 -3.63 11.14 0.90
CA ARG A 143 -4.80 11.33 1.76
C ARG A 143 -5.71 12.46 1.29
N TYR A 144 -5.15 13.62 0.99
CA TYR A 144 -5.89 14.81 0.59
C TYR A 144 -6.67 14.56 -0.71
N SER A 145 -6.01 14.07 -1.76
CA SER A 145 -6.68 13.80 -3.04
C SER A 145 -7.82 12.79 -2.94
N ARG A 146 -7.70 11.80 -2.04
CA ARG A 146 -8.75 10.83 -1.73
C ARG A 146 -9.96 11.50 -1.08
N GLU A 147 -9.75 12.32 -0.05
CA GLU A 147 -10.81 13.00 0.70
C GLU A 147 -11.46 14.14 -0.11
N ALA A 148 -10.64 14.96 -0.75
CA ALA A 148 -11.07 16.09 -1.56
C ALA A 148 -11.85 15.68 -2.82
N ALA A 149 -11.66 14.46 -3.36
CA ALA A 149 -12.55 13.97 -4.42
C ALA A 149 -13.97 13.60 -3.91
N MET A 150 -14.10 13.24 -2.64
CA MET A 150 -15.35 12.76 -2.05
C MET A 150 -16.18 13.87 -1.41
N TYR A 151 -15.53 14.77 -0.67
CA TYR A 151 -16.21 15.72 0.21
C TYR A 151 -16.14 17.14 -0.34
N ALA A 152 -17.26 17.86 -0.19
CA ALA A 152 -17.24 19.32 -0.17
C ALA A 152 -16.94 19.70 1.29
N ASP A 153 -16.01 20.62 1.50
CA ASP A 153 -15.55 20.95 2.86
C ASP A 153 -15.24 22.45 3.01
N ILE A 154 -14.89 22.87 4.22
CA ILE A 154 -14.39 24.20 4.53
C ILE A 154 -12.88 24.12 4.74
N GLU A 155 -12.11 24.76 3.86
CA GLU A 155 -10.66 24.84 3.96
C GLU A 155 -10.23 26.20 4.50
N VAL A 156 -9.20 26.20 5.36
CA VAL A 156 -8.58 27.41 5.91
C VAL A 156 -7.24 27.62 5.23
N LEU A 157 -7.08 28.75 4.55
CA LEU A 157 -5.83 29.14 3.91
C LEU A 157 -4.80 29.61 4.94
N ASP A 158 -3.52 29.69 4.53
CA ASP A 158 -2.40 30.14 5.37
C ASP A 158 -2.61 31.52 6.03
N ASN A 159 -3.43 32.38 5.41
CA ASN A 159 -3.79 33.70 5.94
C ASN A 159 -4.94 33.66 6.97
N GLY A 160 -5.43 32.48 7.35
CA GLY A 160 -6.52 32.26 8.29
C GLY A 160 -7.92 32.45 7.72
N SER A 161 -8.08 32.73 6.42
CA SER A 161 -9.41 32.85 5.81
C SER A 161 -10.00 31.48 5.47
N ALA A 162 -11.29 31.29 5.80
CA ALA A 162 -12.03 30.07 5.51
C ALA A 162 -12.86 30.23 4.23
N HIS A 163 -12.91 29.18 3.42
CA HIS A 163 -13.72 29.14 2.21
C HIS A 163 -14.30 27.75 1.97
N TRP A 164 -15.39 27.68 1.21
CA TRP A 164 -15.92 26.41 0.72
C TRP A 164 -15.01 25.87 -0.38
N SER A 165 -14.55 24.64 -0.21
CA SER A 165 -13.83 23.84 -1.19
C SER A 165 -14.81 22.88 -1.85
N GLU A 166 -14.94 22.98 -3.17
CA GLU A 166 -15.70 22.01 -3.95
C GLU A 166 -14.86 20.75 -4.14
N PRO A 167 -15.50 19.56 -4.24
CA PRO A 167 -14.76 18.34 -4.47
C PRO A 167 -13.89 18.45 -5.73
N LEU A 168 -12.64 17.99 -5.64
CA LEU A 168 -11.67 18.06 -6.73
C LEU A 168 -12.27 17.47 -8.01
N GLN A 169 -12.49 18.35 -8.99
CA GLN A 169 -12.84 17.95 -10.34
C GLN A 169 -11.54 17.79 -11.13
N PHE A 170 -11.04 16.56 -11.22
CA PHE A 170 -9.91 16.27 -12.10
C PHE A 170 -10.33 16.49 -13.56
N GLY A 171 -9.92 17.63 -14.11
CA GLY A 171 -10.09 17.95 -15.52
C GLY A 171 -9.17 17.11 -16.39
N SER A 172 -9.73 16.59 -17.48
CA SER A 172 -9.08 15.97 -18.65
C SER A 172 -8.91 14.45 -18.69
N VAL A 173 -8.78 14.00 -19.94
CA VAL A 173 -8.89 12.64 -20.50
C VAL A 173 -7.79 11.72 -19.97
N ARG A 174 -7.89 11.28 -18.72
CA ARG A 174 -7.10 10.15 -18.23
C ARG A 174 -7.77 8.86 -18.72
N ARG A 175 -7.06 8.05 -19.52
CA ARG A 175 -7.42 6.62 -19.63
C ARG A 175 -7.06 6.00 -18.28
N PRO A 176 -8.04 5.52 -17.50
CA PRO A 176 -7.73 4.94 -16.21
C PRO A 176 -6.85 3.71 -16.41
N SER A 177 -5.68 3.70 -15.77
CA SER A 177 -4.82 2.52 -15.69
C SER A 177 -5.18 1.74 -14.44
N GLU A 178 -5.32 0.43 -14.57
CA GLU A 178 -5.63 -0.44 -13.43
C GLU A 178 -4.58 -0.28 -12.32
N PRO A 179 -4.98 -0.12 -11.04
CA PRO A 179 -4.05 0.03 -9.93
C PRO A 179 -3.08 -1.14 -9.84
N ALA A 180 -1.81 -0.87 -9.51
CA ALA A 180 -0.79 -1.90 -9.41
C ALA A 180 -1.16 -2.99 -8.39
N ALA A 181 -1.78 -2.61 -7.28
CA ALA A 181 -2.30 -3.55 -6.28
C ALA A 181 -3.33 -4.52 -6.88
N LEU A 182 -4.23 -4.04 -7.74
CA LEU A 182 -5.26 -4.88 -8.37
C LEU A 182 -4.64 -5.81 -9.43
N MET A 183 -3.75 -5.28 -10.27
CA MET A 183 -3.01 -6.09 -11.26
C MET A 183 -2.23 -7.22 -10.56
N LEU A 184 -1.57 -6.93 -9.44
CA LEU A 184 -0.87 -7.93 -8.64
C LEU A 184 -1.82 -8.92 -7.99
N GLY A 185 -2.95 -8.46 -7.42
CA GLY A 185 -3.96 -9.36 -6.85
C GLY A 185 -4.46 -10.39 -7.86
N LYS A 186 -4.75 -9.95 -9.09
CA LYS A 186 -5.11 -10.84 -10.21
C LYS A 186 -3.98 -11.81 -10.58
N ALA A 187 -2.75 -11.30 -10.68
CA ALA A 187 -1.59 -12.14 -10.98
C ALA A 187 -1.36 -13.22 -9.90
N MET A 188 -1.44 -12.85 -8.62
CA MET A 188 -1.34 -13.76 -7.47
C MET A 188 -2.42 -14.85 -7.51
N ALA A 189 -3.67 -14.46 -7.79
CA ALA A 189 -4.76 -15.42 -7.93
C ALA A 189 -4.51 -16.39 -9.10
N ALA A 190 -4.11 -15.87 -10.27
CA ALA A 190 -3.87 -16.67 -11.46
C ALA A 190 -2.73 -17.70 -11.28
N VAL A 191 -1.66 -17.35 -10.57
CA VAL A 191 -0.55 -18.29 -10.29
C VAL A 191 -0.82 -19.19 -9.06
N GLY A 192 -2.02 -19.16 -8.49
CA GLY A 192 -2.44 -20.08 -7.44
C GLY A 192 -2.08 -19.66 -6.02
N MET A 193 -1.54 -18.46 -5.79
CA MET A 193 -1.12 -17.99 -4.46
C MET A 193 -2.30 -17.80 -3.50
N PHE A 194 -3.55 -17.72 -3.99
CA PHE A 194 -4.74 -17.59 -3.13
C PHE A 194 -5.22 -18.94 -2.56
N THR A 195 -4.70 -20.05 -3.08
CA THR A 195 -5.04 -21.38 -2.57
C THR A 195 -4.32 -21.65 -1.24
N ARG A 196 -4.86 -22.56 -0.42
CA ARG A 196 -4.19 -22.95 0.84
C ARG A 196 -2.77 -23.49 0.63
N ALA A 197 -2.56 -24.27 -0.42
CA ALA A 197 -1.25 -24.80 -0.79
C ALA A 197 -0.34 -23.72 -1.38
N GLY A 198 -0.88 -22.76 -2.15
CA GLY A 198 -0.15 -21.61 -2.63
C GLY A 198 0.35 -20.70 -1.51
N LEU A 199 -0.51 -20.40 -0.52
CA LEU A 199 -0.10 -19.66 0.67
C LEU A 199 0.96 -20.39 1.49
N GLN A 200 0.88 -21.72 1.57
CA GLN A 200 1.92 -22.54 2.21
C GLN A 200 3.25 -22.37 1.47
N ALA A 201 3.25 -22.46 0.14
CA ALA A 201 4.44 -22.28 -0.69
C ALA A 201 5.07 -20.89 -0.49
N VAL A 202 4.25 -19.84 -0.46
CA VAL A 202 4.72 -18.47 -0.19
C VAL A 202 5.34 -18.38 1.20
N ALA A 203 4.66 -18.88 2.23
CA ALA A 203 5.14 -18.83 3.61
C ALA A 203 6.44 -19.61 3.82
N GLU A 204 6.55 -20.81 3.21
CA GLU A 204 7.75 -21.65 3.27
C GLU A 204 8.94 -20.97 2.62
N VAL A 205 8.79 -20.45 1.40
CA VAL A 205 9.89 -19.87 0.64
C VAL A 205 10.30 -18.51 1.20
N TRP A 206 9.36 -17.58 1.34
CA TRP A 206 9.69 -16.22 1.75
C TRP A 206 9.97 -16.09 3.24
N GLY A 207 9.43 -17.00 4.06
CA GLY A 207 9.67 -17.01 5.51
C GLY A 207 11.09 -17.40 5.91
N GLU A 208 11.94 -17.86 4.97
CA GLU A 208 13.35 -18.18 5.20
C GLU A 208 14.21 -16.94 5.42
N VAL A 209 13.83 -15.81 4.81
CA VAL A 209 14.59 -14.57 4.85
C VAL A 209 13.81 -13.50 5.60
N GLU A 210 14.45 -12.95 6.63
CA GLU A 210 14.00 -11.73 7.26
C GLU A 210 14.54 -10.54 6.46
N PHE A 211 13.65 -9.66 6.00
CA PHE A 211 13.99 -8.48 5.23
C PHE A 211 14.18 -7.29 6.17
N VAL A 212 15.44 -6.95 6.45
CA VAL A 212 15.83 -5.81 7.30
C VAL A 212 16.96 -5.04 6.65
N ASP A 213 16.77 -3.72 6.52
CA ASP A 213 17.76 -2.77 6.04
C ASP A 213 18.38 -3.12 4.67
N THR A 214 19.38 -4.00 4.62
CA THR A 214 20.18 -4.31 3.42
C THR A 214 19.59 -5.38 2.50
N GLN A 215 18.62 -6.18 2.95
CA GLN A 215 17.98 -7.14 2.04
C GLN A 215 17.21 -6.40 0.95
N GLY A 216 17.31 -6.88 -0.28
CA GLY A 216 16.77 -6.14 -1.42
C GLY A 216 16.51 -7.01 -2.63
N TYR A 217 16.79 -6.44 -3.81
CA TYR A 217 16.43 -7.04 -5.09
C TYR A 217 17.04 -8.44 -5.31
N THR A 218 18.25 -8.69 -4.82
CA THR A 218 18.93 -9.98 -5.02
C THR A 218 18.21 -11.12 -4.30
N GLU A 219 17.82 -10.91 -3.04
CA GLU A 219 17.03 -11.89 -2.28
C GLU A 219 15.64 -12.04 -2.89
N GLN A 220 15.00 -10.93 -3.25
CA GLN A 220 13.67 -10.92 -3.87
C GLN A 220 13.62 -11.78 -5.14
N GLU A 221 14.58 -11.62 -6.06
CA GLU A 221 14.58 -12.36 -7.33
C GLU A 221 14.74 -13.88 -7.09
N LYS A 222 15.64 -14.27 -6.17
CA LYS A 222 15.86 -15.67 -5.80
C LYS A 222 14.60 -16.29 -5.18
N LEU A 223 13.99 -15.61 -4.22
CA LEU A 223 12.78 -16.10 -3.55
C LEU A 223 11.59 -16.14 -4.50
N THR A 224 11.48 -15.16 -5.41
CA THR A 224 10.42 -15.14 -6.42
C THR A 224 10.53 -16.33 -7.37
N GLN A 225 11.75 -16.66 -7.83
CA GLN A 225 12.00 -17.85 -8.64
C GLN A 225 11.65 -19.15 -7.88
N ALA A 226 12.16 -19.31 -6.66
CA ALA A 226 11.90 -20.49 -5.83
C ALA A 226 10.41 -20.65 -5.50
N MET A 227 9.70 -19.53 -5.28
CA MET A 227 8.25 -19.54 -5.07
C MET A 227 7.52 -20.07 -6.30
N PHE A 228 7.86 -19.63 -7.52
CA PHE A 228 7.22 -20.15 -8.74
C PHE A 228 7.45 -21.66 -8.91
N GLU A 229 8.67 -22.15 -8.66
CA GLU A 229 8.97 -23.58 -8.69
C GLU A 229 8.15 -24.36 -7.65
N ARG A 230 7.98 -23.80 -6.44
CA ARG A 230 7.17 -24.41 -5.39
C ARG A 230 5.67 -24.41 -5.72
N LEU A 231 5.16 -23.35 -6.34
CA LEU A 231 3.76 -23.26 -6.79
C LEU A 231 3.47 -24.27 -7.91
N ASP A 232 4.40 -24.42 -8.87
CA ASP A 232 4.31 -25.43 -9.92
C ASP A 232 4.36 -26.85 -9.34
N ALA A 233 5.31 -27.13 -8.45
CA ALA A 233 5.41 -28.42 -7.77
C ALA A 233 4.16 -28.76 -6.93
N ALA A 234 3.48 -27.74 -6.38
CA ALA A 234 2.23 -27.90 -5.65
C ALA A 234 1.00 -28.06 -6.57
N GLN A 235 1.17 -27.91 -7.89
CA GLN A 235 0.11 -28.02 -8.90
C GLN A 235 -1.08 -27.08 -8.62
N VAL A 236 -0.79 -25.88 -8.12
CA VAL A 236 -1.82 -24.85 -7.80
C VAL A 236 -1.97 -23.78 -8.87
N VAL A 237 -1.06 -23.74 -9.85
CA VAL A 237 -1.10 -22.79 -10.96
C VAL A 237 -2.38 -23.02 -11.76
N THR A 238 -3.15 -21.95 -11.98
CA THR A 238 -4.44 -22.06 -12.68
C THR A 238 -4.27 -21.98 -14.19
N GLU A 239 -5.27 -22.42 -14.94
CA GLU A 239 -5.32 -22.26 -16.41
C GLU A 239 -5.31 -20.79 -16.87
N ALA A 240 -5.66 -19.86 -15.99
CA ALA A 240 -5.60 -18.42 -16.26
C ALA A 240 -4.17 -17.84 -16.16
N ALA A 241 -3.19 -18.60 -15.65
CA ALA A 241 -1.82 -18.14 -15.53
C ALA A 241 -1.22 -17.81 -16.91
N SER A 242 -0.43 -16.73 -16.98
CA SER A 242 0.21 -16.29 -18.21
C SER A 242 1.61 -15.74 -17.92
N ALA A 243 2.44 -15.62 -18.95
CA ALA A 243 3.77 -15.00 -18.82
C ALA A 243 3.70 -13.55 -18.31
N ASP A 244 2.60 -12.85 -18.60
CA ASP A 244 2.35 -11.50 -18.12
C ASP A 244 2.15 -11.46 -16.60
N HIS A 245 1.43 -12.44 -16.03
CA HIS A 245 1.26 -12.56 -14.58
C HIS A 245 2.60 -12.77 -13.86
N VAL A 246 3.46 -13.63 -14.42
CA VAL A 246 4.81 -13.87 -13.89
C VAL A 246 5.66 -12.59 -13.97
N ARG A 247 5.62 -11.89 -15.11
CA ARG A 247 6.34 -10.62 -15.30
C ARG A 247 5.88 -9.55 -14.30
N LEU A 248 4.57 -9.42 -14.08
CA LEU A 248 4.00 -8.48 -13.12
C LEU A 248 4.52 -8.74 -11.71
N LEU A 249 4.48 -10.00 -11.26
CA LEU A 249 4.95 -10.38 -9.92
C LEU A 249 6.45 -10.09 -9.74
N ARG A 250 7.29 -10.40 -10.72
CA ARG A 250 8.73 -10.11 -10.64
C ARG A 250 9.05 -8.61 -10.53
N HIS A 251 8.30 -7.77 -11.25
CA HIS A 251 8.64 -6.34 -11.34
C HIS A 251 7.90 -5.46 -10.36
N TYR A 252 6.71 -5.86 -9.90
CA TYR A 252 5.86 -5.01 -9.08
C TYR A 252 5.65 -5.52 -7.67
N TRP A 253 5.81 -6.82 -7.39
CA TRP A 253 5.59 -7.30 -6.02
C TRP A 253 6.74 -6.85 -5.11
N GLN A 254 6.46 -5.83 -4.32
CA GLN A 254 7.45 -5.10 -3.52
C GLN A 254 8.10 -5.97 -2.43
N LEU A 255 9.28 -5.58 -1.96
CA LEU A 255 9.94 -6.14 -0.77
C LEU A 255 8.98 -6.22 0.42
N PRO A 256 9.20 -7.15 1.37
CA PRO A 256 8.42 -7.22 2.60
C PRO A 256 8.41 -5.92 3.40
N MET A 257 7.22 -5.53 3.85
CA MET A 257 7.00 -4.26 4.54
C MET A 257 6.55 -4.45 6.00
N TYR A 258 6.61 -5.68 6.52
CA TYR A 258 6.15 -6.03 7.86
C TYR A 258 6.90 -5.32 9.00
N HIS A 259 8.09 -4.79 8.74
CA HIS A 259 8.83 -3.93 9.68
C HIS A 259 8.51 -2.44 9.56
N LEU A 260 7.92 -1.97 8.45
CA LEU A 260 7.73 -0.54 8.17
C LEU A 260 6.55 0.02 8.95
N ASP A 261 6.65 1.27 9.40
CA ASP A 261 5.55 1.96 10.08
C ASP A 261 4.75 2.80 9.08
N PHE A 262 3.43 2.66 9.12
CA PHE A 262 2.50 3.36 8.24
C PHE A 262 1.68 4.41 8.99
N LYS A 263 1.87 4.52 10.31
CA LYS A 263 1.22 5.56 11.08
C LYS A 263 1.69 6.92 10.56
N GLU A 264 0.72 7.80 10.34
CA GLU A 264 0.96 9.19 9.98
C GLU A 264 2.04 9.80 10.87
N ALA A 265 3.11 10.27 10.22
CA ALA A 265 4.17 11.01 10.89
C ALA A 265 3.66 12.44 11.11
N ALA A 266 3.50 12.83 12.38
CA ALA A 266 3.27 14.21 12.73
C ALA A 266 4.58 14.99 12.46
N VAL A 267 4.57 15.81 11.42
CA VAL A 267 5.62 16.81 11.19
C VAL A 267 5.11 18.12 11.77
N PRO A 268 5.75 18.69 12.81
CA PRO A 268 5.34 19.97 13.36
C PRO A 268 5.40 21.06 12.28
N LEU A 269 4.38 21.91 12.23
CA LEU A 269 4.35 23.04 11.29
C LEU A 269 5.58 23.95 11.46
N GLU A 270 6.08 24.11 12.68
CA GLU A 270 7.31 24.85 12.98
C GLU A 270 8.55 24.26 12.28
N THR A 271 8.63 22.93 12.18
CA THR A 271 9.72 22.24 11.46
C THR A 271 9.62 22.50 9.96
N LEU A 272 8.42 22.39 9.39
CA LEU A 272 8.20 22.67 7.96
C LEU A 272 8.46 24.14 7.62
N GLN A 273 8.12 25.06 8.52
CA GLN A 273 8.42 26.48 8.37
C GLN A 273 9.92 26.76 8.41
N ALA A 274 10.65 26.14 9.34
CA ALA A 274 12.10 26.25 9.43
C ALA A 274 12.81 25.65 8.20
N ASP A 275 12.34 24.50 7.71
CA ASP A 275 12.87 23.85 6.50
C ASP A 275 12.60 24.70 5.25
N ARG A 276 11.40 25.29 5.15
CA ARG A 276 11.07 26.25 4.08
C ARG A 276 11.97 27.48 4.13
N GLU A 277 12.17 28.06 5.31
CA GLU A 277 13.10 29.19 5.47
C GLU A 277 14.51 28.78 5.03
N ALA A 278 15.02 27.64 5.50
CA ALA A 278 16.34 27.15 5.13
C ALA A 278 16.50 26.93 3.61
N GLN A 279 15.49 26.39 2.93
CA GLN A 279 15.49 26.22 1.47
C GLN A 279 15.49 27.57 0.74
N LEU A 280 14.67 28.52 1.17
CA LEU A 280 14.67 29.88 0.62
C LEU A 280 16.02 30.58 0.82
N TRP A 281 16.68 30.40 1.97
CA TRP A 281 18.02 30.94 2.24
C TRP A 281 19.10 30.30 1.35
N ALA A 282 19.01 28.99 1.13
CA ALA A 282 19.91 28.25 0.26
C ALA A 282 19.79 28.71 -1.21
N GLU A 283 18.57 28.92 -1.71
CA GLU A 283 18.31 29.44 -3.06
C GLU A 283 18.73 30.91 -3.22
N ALA A 284 18.60 31.72 -2.16
CA ALA A 284 19.08 33.10 -2.14
C ALA A 284 20.62 33.21 -2.11
N GLY A 285 21.35 32.10 -2.02
CA GLY A 285 22.82 32.04 -2.05
C GLY A 285 23.50 32.32 -0.71
N TYR A 286 22.77 32.23 0.41
CA TYR A 286 23.32 32.41 1.76
C TYR A 286 23.36 31.08 2.51
N GLY A 287 24.33 30.23 2.17
CA GLY A 287 24.65 29.02 2.96
C GLY A 287 25.47 29.35 4.23
N PRO A 288 25.54 28.44 5.22
CA PRO A 288 26.24 28.67 6.48
C PRO A 288 27.76 28.59 6.29
N GLU A 289 28.34 29.61 5.67
CA GLU A 289 29.80 29.82 5.65
C GLU A 289 30.23 31.20 6.17
N TYR A 290 29.32 31.99 6.77
CA TYR A 290 29.72 33.22 7.47
C TYR A 290 28.92 33.39 8.77
N GLY A 291 29.48 32.84 9.85
CA GLY A 291 29.03 33.00 11.23
C GLY A 291 29.93 32.26 12.19
#